data_AF-A0A411PDV7-F1
#
_entry.id   AF-A0A411PDV7-F1
#
_cell.length_a   1.000
_cell.length_b   1.000
_cell.length_c   1.000
_cell.angle_alpha   90.00
_cell.angle_beta   90.00
_cell.angle_gamma   90.00
#
_symmetry.space_group_name_H-M   'P 1'
#
loop_
_entity.id
_entity.type
_entity.pdbx_description
1 polymer ?
#
loop_
_entity_poly.entity_id
_entity_poly.type
_entity_poly.pdbx_seq_one_letter_code
_entity_poly.pdbx_strand_id
1 'polypeptide(L)'
;MYFDALVKQIEREFPNKRFVVKPHDFSISVPPKAKGFGAIEIQDDCDEFIIFIGNFTHVHFSCNDTSLSKQQQADSAASEVIDFLTDLFADKIVFWGSAEKGGGFYYPEFSSAENEEKNGFGQAHYPANKRNSFSLKIL
;
A
#
# COMPACT_ATOMS: atom_id res chain seq x y z
N MET A 1 2.15 -2.45 19.83
CA MET A 1 1.69 -3.82 19.45
C MET A 1 1.63 -3.95 17.93
N TYR A 2 0.77 -3.18 17.25
CA TYR A 2 0.75 -3.10 15.78
C TYR A 2 2.05 -2.49 15.24
N PHE A 3 2.39 -1.27 15.67
CA PHE A 3 3.61 -0.60 15.24
C PHE A 3 4.87 -1.45 15.46
N ASP A 4 5.01 -2.07 16.63
CA ASP A 4 6.16 -2.94 16.94
C ASP A 4 6.22 -4.18 16.04
N ALA A 5 5.06 -4.77 15.69
CA ALA A 5 4.99 -5.89 14.76
C ALA A 5 5.48 -5.46 13.37
N LEU A 6 5.02 -4.31 12.89
CA LEU A 6 5.43 -3.77 11.59
C LEU A 6 6.92 -3.42 11.55
N VAL A 7 7.45 -2.73 12.57
CA VAL A 7 8.87 -2.37 12.65
C VAL A 7 9.75 -3.62 12.58
N LYS A 8 9.43 -4.66 13.35
CA LYS A 8 10.17 -5.93 13.33
C LYS A 8 10.17 -6.58 11.95
N GLN A 9 9.03 -6.57 11.26
CA GLN A 9 8.95 -7.16 9.92
C GLN A 9 9.70 -6.32 8.89
N ILE A 10 9.61 -4.98 8.93
CA ILE A 10 10.35 -4.11 8.02
C ILE A 10 11.86 -4.28 8.19
N GLU A 11 12.36 -4.33 9.43
CA GLU A 11 13.78 -4.54 9.70
C GLU A 11 14.28 -5.89 9.16
N ARG A 12 13.43 -6.92 9.22
CA ARG A 12 13.73 -8.27 8.73
C ARG A 12 13.72 -8.36 7.21
N GLU A 13 12.67 -7.84 6.56
CA GLU A 13 12.42 -8.04 5.12
C GLU A 13 13.12 -6.98 4.26
N PHE A 14 13.40 -5.80 4.82
CA PHE A 14 13.99 -4.68 4.09
C PHE A 14 15.24 -4.10 4.77
N PRO A 15 16.26 -4.92 5.12
CA PRO A 15 17.42 -4.48 5.90
C PRO A 15 18.25 -3.38 5.23
N ASN A 16 18.12 -3.21 3.91
CA ASN A 16 18.90 -2.25 3.11
C ASN A 16 18.09 -1.02 2.64
N LYS A 17 16.83 -0.88 3.05
CA LYS A 17 15.97 0.24 2.63
C LYS A 17 16.04 1.39 3.63
N ARG A 18 15.92 2.62 3.11
CA ARG A 18 16.00 3.86 3.90
C ARG A 18 14.67 4.20 4.56
N PHE A 19 14.19 3.33 5.44
CA PHE A 19 13.06 3.65 6.29
C PHE A 19 13.47 4.62 7.39
N VAL A 20 12.63 5.63 7.62
CA VAL A 20 12.73 6.53 8.78
C VAL A 20 11.59 6.17 9.72
N VAL A 21 11.94 5.46 10.80
CA VAL A 21 11.00 5.05 11.85
C VAL A 21 10.84 6.20 12.84
N LYS A 22 9.60 6.59 13.13
CA LYS A 22 9.23 7.66 14.08
C LYS A 22 8.34 7.07 15.20
N PRO A 23 8.95 6.47 16.25
CA PRO A 23 8.19 5.75 17.27
C PRO A 23 7.18 6.60 18.04
N HIS A 24 7.47 7.89 18.23
CA HIS A 24 6.56 8.81 18.94
C HIS A 24 5.31 9.16 18.14
N ASP A 25 5.38 9.04 16.81
CA ASP A 25 4.30 9.38 15.89
C ASP A 25 3.59 8.12 15.38
N PHE A 26 3.98 6.93 15.86
CA PHE A 26 3.54 5.63 15.33
C PHE A 26 3.58 5.57 13.80
N SER A 27 4.64 6.12 13.21
CA SER A 27 4.78 6.22 11.76
C SER A 27 6.14 5.79 11.23
N ILE A 28 6.15 5.33 9.99
CA ILE A 28 7.34 4.94 9.23
C ILE A 28 7.27 5.65 7.89
N SER A 29 8.38 6.24 7.44
CA SER A 29 8.40 6.96 6.16
C SER A 29 9.53 6.50 5.25
N VAL A 30 9.25 6.50 3.94
CA VAL A 30 10.24 6.31 2.88
C VAL A 30 10.33 7.61 2.08
N PRO A 31 11.50 8.26 2.03
CA PRO A 31 11.66 9.52 1.33
C PRO A 31 11.27 9.44 -0.17
N PRO A 32 10.71 10.51 -0.75
CA PRO A 32 10.40 10.57 -2.16
C PRO A 32 11.65 10.41 -3.02
N LYS A 33 11.56 9.60 -4.08
CA LYS A 33 12.60 9.55 -5.13
C LYS A 33 12.45 10.65 -6.18
N ALA A 34 11.22 11.07 -6.46
CA ALA A 34 10.91 12.05 -7.49
C ALA A 34 10.23 13.28 -6.90
N LYS A 35 10.61 14.46 -7.38
CA LYS A 35 9.97 15.72 -7.00
C LYS A 35 8.49 15.68 -7.41
N GLY A 36 7.61 16.02 -6.48
CA GLY A 36 6.16 16.10 -6.73
C GLY A 36 5.38 14.80 -6.46
N PHE A 37 6.05 13.66 -6.23
CA PHE A 37 5.35 12.42 -5.82
C PHE A 37 4.88 12.50 -4.37
N GLY A 38 5.77 12.92 -3.46
CA GLY A 38 5.55 12.88 -2.01
C GLY A 38 6.22 11.65 -1.37
N ALA A 39 6.35 11.63 -0.04
CA ALA A 39 6.89 10.47 0.67
C ALA A 39 5.87 9.32 0.65
N ILE A 40 6.35 8.10 0.91
CA ILE A 40 5.44 7.03 1.36
C ILE A 40 5.45 7.08 2.88
N GLU A 41 4.27 7.15 3.49
CA GLU A 41 4.13 7.18 4.94
C GLU A 41 3.19 6.06 5.39
N ILE A 42 3.63 5.29 6.38
CA ILE A 42 2.83 4.25 7.03
C ILE A 42 2.48 4.78 8.41
N GLN A 43 1.21 4.85 8.72
CA GLN A 43 0.70 5.25 10.03
C GLN A 43 -0.03 4.07 10.66
N ASP A 44 0.23 3.83 11.95
CA ASP A 44 -0.55 2.91 12.79
C ASP A 44 -1.56 3.75 13.59
N ASP A 45 -2.85 3.56 13.35
CA ASP A 45 -3.93 4.24 14.06
C ASP A 45 -4.49 3.43 15.25
N CYS A 46 -3.80 2.34 15.61
CA CYS A 46 -4.14 1.33 16.61
C CYS A 46 -5.21 0.31 16.23
N ASP A 47 -5.78 0.37 15.02
CA ASP A 47 -6.73 -0.63 14.49
C ASP A 47 -6.28 -1.14 13.10
N GLU A 48 -5.72 -0.24 12.29
CA GLU A 48 -5.25 -0.48 10.94
C GLU A 48 -3.92 0.23 10.64
N PHE A 49 -3.23 -0.27 9.62
CA PHE A 49 -2.16 0.46 8.98
C PHE A 49 -2.71 1.23 7.78
N ILE A 50 -2.41 2.53 7.74
CA ILE A 50 -2.71 3.38 6.60
C ILE A 50 -1.40 3.70 5.90
N ILE A 51 -1.26 3.26 4.65
CA ILE A 51 -0.11 3.61 3.80
C ILE A 51 -0.52 4.74 2.88
N PHE A 52 -0.01 5.94 3.15
CA PHE A 52 -0.08 7.09 2.25
C PHE A 52 0.96 6.95 1.14
N ILE A 53 0.51 7.01 -0.10
CA ILE A 53 1.35 6.95 -1.29
C ILE A 53 1.45 8.35 -1.88
N GLY A 54 2.57 9.00 -1.58
CA GLY A 54 2.79 10.35 -2.05
C GLY A 54 1.74 11.32 -1.52
N ASN A 55 1.31 12.24 -2.37
CA ASN A 55 0.33 13.27 -2.01
C ASN A 55 -1.07 13.01 -2.63
N PHE A 56 -1.39 11.80 -3.07
CA PHE A 56 -2.58 11.59 -3.93
C PHE A 56 -3.44 10.36 -3.62
N THR A 57 -2.95 9.33 -2.92
CA THR A 57 -3.77 8.17 -2.52
C THR A 57 -3.26 7.53 -1.25
N HIS A 58 -4.07 6.67 -0.64
CA HIS A 58 -3.68 5.83 0.48
C HIS A 58 -4.36 4.45 0.38
N VAL A 59 -3.90 3.49 1.18
CA VAL A 59 -4.45 2.14 1.30
C VAL A 59 -4.46 1.72 2.77
N HIS A 60 -5.46 0.94 3.15
CA HIS A 60 -5.71 0.48 4.52
C HIS A 60 -5.45 -1.02 4.62
N PHE A 61 -4.81 -1.45 5.70
CA PHE A 61 -4.59 -2.86 6.02
C PHE A 61 -4.99 -3.15 7.47
N SER A 62 -5.94 -4.05 7.67
CA SER A 62 -6.46 -4.43 8.98
C SER A 62 -6.80 -5.92 9.03
N CYS A 63 -6.85 -6.48 10.24
CA CYS A 63 -7.24 -7.86 10.46
C CYS A 63 -8.58 -7.91 11.19
N ASN A 64 -9.64 -8.29 10.47
CA ASN A 64 -11.02 -8.34 11.00
C ASN A 64 -11.36 -9.68 11.69
N ASP A 65 -10.42 -10.62 11.79
CA ASP A 65 -10.65 -11.90 12.43
C ASP A 65 -10.64 -11.75 13.96
N THR A 66 -11.83 -11.66 14.55
CA THR A 66 -12.03 -11.50 15.99
C THR A 66 -11.70 -12.75 16.81
N SER A 67 -11.43 -13.90 16.17
CA SER A 67 -11.00 -15.12 16.85
C SER A 67 -9.52 -15.11 17.23
N LEU A 68 -8.72 -14.24 16.59
CA LEU A 68 -7.30 -14.06 16.85
C LEU A 68 -7.03 -13.18 18.07
N SER A 69 -5.89 -13.41 18.73
CA SER A 69 -5.38 -12.46 19.71
C SER A 69 -4.96 -11.14 19.04
N LYS A 70 -4.89 -10.05 19.82
CA LYS A 70 -4.47 -8.73 19.29
C LYS A 70 -3.08 -8.73 18.67
N GLN A 71 -2.14 -9.54 19.21
CA GLN A 71 -0.82 -9.68 18.61
C GLN A 71 -0.89 -10.44 17.28
N GLN A 72 -1.73 -11.47 17.14
CA GLN A 72 -1.89 -12.17 15.87
C GLN A 72 -2.57 -11.30 14.81
N GLN A 73 -3.55 -10.47 15.20
CA GLN A 73 -4.15 -9.48 14.32
C GLN A 73 -3.10 -8.45 13.82
N ALA A 74 -2.28 -7.95 14.74
CA ALA A 74 -1.15 -7.07 14.43
C ALA A 74 -0.17 -7.70 13.44
N ASP A 75 0.24 -8.94 13.70
CA ASP A 75 1.20 -9.66 12.86
C ASP A 75 0.64 -9.93 11.47
N SER A 76 -0.66 -10.25 11.36
CA SER A 76 -1.38 -10.46 10.10
C SER A 76 -1.43 -9.17 9.27
N ALA A 77 -1.89 -8.07 9.87
CA ALA A 77 -1.97 -6.78 9.18
C ALA A 77 -0.58 -6.28 8.77
N ALA A 78 0.44 -6.49 9.62
CA ALA A 78 1.81 -6.15 9.28
C ALA A 78 2.34 -6.98 8.11
N SER A 79 1.98 -8.27 8.02
CA SER A 79 2.37 -9.12 6.89
C SER A 79 1.77 -8.63 5.57
N GLU A 80 0.52 -8.20 5.55
CA GLU A 80 -0.10 -7.62 4.35
C GLU A 80 0.59 -6.31 3.92
N VAL A 81 0.99 -5.47 4.88
CA VAL A 81 1.80 -4.28 4.60
C VAL A 81 3.14 -4.66 3.97
N ILE A 82 3.82 -5.69 4.48
CA ILE A 82 5.08 -6.17 3.89
C ILE A 82 4.88 -6.66 2.46
N ASP A 83 3.84 -7.44 2.19
CA ASP A 83 3.54 -7.95 0.85
C ASP A 83 3.32 -6.78 -0.12
N PHE A 84 2.51 -5.80 0.28
CA PHE A 84 2.28 -4.59 -0.51
C PHE A 84 3.56 -3.79 -0.76
N LEU A 85 4.39 -3.56 0.27
CA LEU A 85 5.66 -2.85 0.13
C LEU A 85 6.64 -3.62 -0.76
N THR A 86 6.64 -4.95 -0.70
CA THR A 86 7.47 -5.81 -1.55
C THR A 86 7.10 -5.62 -3.01
N ASP A 87 5.82 -5.66 -3.33
CA ASP A 87 5.32 -5.44 -4.69
C ASP A 87 5.55 -4.01 -5.17
N LEU A 88 5.35 -3.03 -4.28
CA LEU A 88 5.63 -1.61 -4.52
C LEU A 88 7.09 -1.40 -4.92
N PHE A 89 8.04 -1.92 -4.12
CA PHE A 89 9.47 -1.76 -4.39
C PHE A 89 9.99 -2.64 -5.53
N ALA A 90 9.22 -3.62 -5.97
CA ALA A 90 9.50 -4.46 -7.13
C ALA A 90 8.87 -3.91 -8.43
N ASP A 91 8.33 -2.68 -8.41
CA ASP A 91 7.69 -2.03 -9.56
C ASP A 91 6.48 -2.79 -10.12
N LYS A 92 5.77 -3.57 -9.28
CA LYS A 92 4.58 -4.33 -9.71
C LYS A 92 3.28 -3.54 -9.63
N ILE A 93 3.29 -2.39 -8.96
CA ILE A 93 2.08 -1.60 -8.72
C ILE A 93 2.13 -0.34 -9.58
N VAL A 94 1.06 -0.08 -10.33
CA VAL A 94 0.88 1.18 -11.07
C VAL A 94 -0.01 2.10 -10.28
N PHE A 95 0.48 3.31 -10.03
CA PHE A 95 -0.27 4.39 -9.40
C PHE A 95 -0.77 5.39 -10.45
N TRP A 96 -1.95 5.95 -10.19
CA TRP A 96 -2.49 7.06 -10.95
C TRP A 96 -3.14 8.05 -9.99
N GLY A 97 -3.15 9.33 -10.33
CA GLY A 97 -3.81 10.34 -9.51
C GLY A 97 -3.15 11.71 -9.56
N SER A 98 -3.72 12.62 -8.78
CA SER A 98 -3.13 13.92 -8.48
C SER A 98 -3.53 14.39 -7.08
N ALA A 99 -2.77 15.33 -6.52
CA ALA A 99 -3.07 15.92 -5.21
C ALA A 99 -4.44 16.63 -5.16
N GLU A 100 -4.97 17.07 -6.30
CA GLU A 100 -6.23 17.81 -6.37
C GLU A 100 -7.47 16.93 -6.60
N LYS A 101 -7.29 15.76 -7.24
CA LYS A 101 -8.41 14.93 -7.72
C LYS A 101 -8.45 13.53 -7.12
N GLY A 102 -7.51 13.21 -6.22
CA GLY A 102 -7.32 11.86 -5.70
C GLY A 102 -6.67 10.93 -6.73
N GLY A 103 -6.56 9.67 -6.35
CA GLY A 103 -5.87 8.65 -7.14
C GLY A 103 -6.22 7.25 -6.71
N GLY A 104 -5.43 6.31 -7.21
CA GLY A 104 -5.53 4.90 -6.86
C GLY A 104 -4.36 4.12 -7.42
N PHE A 105 -4.46 2.80 -7.31
CA PHE A 105 -3.47 1.89 -7.84
C PHE A 105 -4.12 0.64 -8.42
N TYR A 106 -3.37 -0.04 -9.27
CA TYR A 106 -3.73 -1.35 -9.76
C TYR A 106 -2.47 -2.16 -10.04
N TYR A 107 -2.64 -3.48 -10.03
CA TYR A 107 -1.67 -4.47 -10.43
C TYR A 107 -1.87 -4.78 -11.92
N PRO A 108 -0.91 -4.45 -12.81
CA PRO A 108 -1.06 -4.63 -14.25
C PRO A 108 -1.38 -6.08 -14.65
N GLU A 109 -0.89 -7.07 -13.91
CA GLU A 109 -1.16 -8.49 -14.12
C GLU A 109 -2.64 -8.85 -14.01
N PHE A 110 -3.41 -8.11 -13.19
CA PHE A 110 -4.85 -8.27 -13.06
C PHE A 110 -5.65 -7.33 -13.97
N SER A 111 -4.99 -6.39 -14.66
CA SER A 111 -5.63 -5.40 -15.53
C SER A 111 -5.87 -5.90 -16.97
N SER A 112 -5.38 -7.09 -17.35
CA SER A 112 -5.52 -7.65 -18.71
C SER A 112 -6.46 -8.85 -18.83
N ALA A 113 -7.31 -9.11 -17.83
CA ALA A 113 -8.43 -10.03 -17.98
C ALA A 113 -9.74 -9.25 -18.21
N GLU A 114 -10.37 -9.52 -19.37
CA GLU A 114 -11.77 -9.23 -19.72
C GLU A 114 -12.15 -7.80 -20.17
N ASN A 115 -11.85 -7.52 -21.45
CA ASN A 115 -12.83 -6.89 -22.36
C ASN A 115 -13.21 -7.90 -23.47
N GLU A 116 -13.56 -9.13 -23.08
CA GLU A 116 -14.38 -10.00 -23.92
C GLU A 116 -15.76 -10.06 -23.27
N GLU A 117 -16.74 -9.45 -23.94
CA GLU A 117 -18.14 -9.46 -23.54
C GLU A 117 -18.64 -10.88 -23.26
N LYS A 118 -19.00 -11.21 -22.01
CA LYS A 118 -20.12 -12.11 -21.74
C LYS A 118 -20.94 -11.63 -20.54
N ASN A 119 -22.19 -11.31 -20.83
CA ASN A 119 -23.27 -11.04 -19.89
C ASN A 119 -23.32 -12.10 -18.76
N GLY A 120 -23.28 -11.67 -17.50
CA GLY A 120 -23.63 -12.54 -16.37
C GLY A 120 -23.14 -12.08 -15.00
N PHE A 121 -24.00 -11.33 -14.30
CA PHE A 121 -24.08 -11.19 -12.84
C PHE A 121 -22.79 -11.08 -11.99
N GLY A 122 -22.50 -9.84 -11.57
CA GLY A 122 -22.19 -9.51 -10.18
C GLY A 122 -20.76 -9.72 -9.70
N GLN A 123 -19.92 -8.70 -9.83
CA GLN A 123 -18.87 -8.33 -8.87
C GLN A 123 -18.40 -6.89 -9.12
N ALA A 124 -17.98 -6.21 -8.05
CA ALA A 124 -17.76 -4.76 -8.02
C ALA A 124 -16.74 -4.30 -9.08
N HIS A 125 -17.20 -3.50 -10.02
CA HIS A 125 -16.40 -2.92 -11.10
C HIS A 125 -15.56 -1.75 -10.58
N TYR A 126 -14.23 -1.85 -10.69
CA TYR A 126 -13.35 -0.69 -10.69
C TYR A 126 -13.10 -0.25 -12.14
N PRO A 127 -13.62 0.91 -12.60
CA PRO A 127 -13.34 1.38 -13.95
C PRO A 127 -11.92 1.97 -14.03
N ALA A 128 -11.02 1.28 -14.74
CA ALA A 128 -9.72 1.81 -15.10
C ALA A 128 -9.87 2.87 -16.21
N ASN A 129 -9.83 4.16 -15.84
CA ASN A 129 -9.84 5.25 -16.81
C ASN A 129 -8.42 5.50 -17.35
N LYS A 130 -8.14 5.05 -18.58
CA LYS A 130 -6.85 5.15 -19.28
C LYS A 130 -6.46 6.58 -19.70
N ARG A 131 -6.40 7.54 -18.78
CA ARG A 131 -5.79 8.84 -19.06
C ARG A 131 -4.88 9.25 -17.90
N ASN A 132 -3.58 9.23 -18.18
CA ASN A 132 -2.44 9.53 -17.30
C ASN A 132 -2.02 8.41 -16.33
N SER A 133 -1.80 7.20 -16.85
CA SER A 133 -1.04 6.17 -16.13
C SER A 133 0.45 6.53 -16.16
N PHE A 134 1.04 6.79 -15.00
CA PHE A 134 2.49 6.91 -14.87
C PHE A 134 3.02 5.60 -14.27
N SER A 135 3.79 4.85 -15.04
CA SER A 135 4.61 3.77 -14.49
C SER A 135 5.85 4.42 -13.87
N LEU A 136 5.81 4.66 -12.56
CA LEU A 136 6.99 5.16 -11.85
C LEU A 136 7.85 3.96 -11.46
N LYS A 137 9.07 3.89 -11.98
CA LYS A 137 10.08 2.97 -11.44
C LYS A 137 10.51 3.50 -10.08
N ILE A 138 10.16 2.78 -9.02
CA ILE A 138 10.58 3.02 -7.64
C ILE A 138 11.94 2.36 -7.39
N LEU A 139 12.77 2.13 -8.41
CA LEU A 139 14.19 1.77 -8.28
C LEU A 139 15.12 2.69 -9.05
#